data_AF-V5H5J2-F1
#
_entry.id   AF-V5H5J2-F1
#
_cell.length_a   1.000
_cell.length_b   1.000
_cell.length_c   1.000
_cell.angle_alpha   90.00
_cell.angle_beta   90.00
_cell.angle_gamma   90.00
#
_symmetry.space_group_name_H-M   'P 1'
#
loop_
_entity.id
_entity.type
_entity.pdbx_description
1 polymer ?
#
loop_
_entity_poly.entity_id
_entity_poly.type
_entity_poly.pdbx_seq_one_letter_code
_entity_poly.pdbx_strand_id
1 'polypeptide(L)'
;MLPTVLGLCTTAPVDAATVDENPIPDGPRKATRIQPNDLPQTSKENPPSRLTPKEWPVDRLPEFSQYVQPLLNGVVMSDQEHKRLCRQMRDELILYLDENQLISTGSKAQRRWEYKSLGDALVRKFPCLSWENPGPKTKIYKQRTQIFTVFMHKLATTRKVRKFRNSKPAVLAGPVLPTITKEQAMAELNALSAPSFKEATVDAARVKQLLILTANERNETFYDELPPYFLLEEILTCEAELRFGTPMPVLEDTLKKAVVAASDVLEKVCTFQDVEKQIQPHGAKHFLISEMEVPEDVVFNSPHIYFSSEKILVHGGKPHELIRVNGTTENALVMCLALYYIKNLNYPQALAQPLIFLQKFLRPRDNVPRGLMNGKLRSLLEKIKQ
;
A
#
# COMPACT_ATOMS: atom_id res chain seq x y z
N MET A 1 -47.03 -27.35 -45.17
CA MET A 1 -46.32 -27.60 -46.45
C MET A 1 -44.85 -27.82 -46.13
N LEU A 2 -44.27 -28.92 -46.62
CA LEU A 2 -42.83 -29.22 -46.71
C LEU A 2 -42.32 -28.71 -48.10
N PRO A 3 -41.01 -28.64 -48.44
CA PRO A 3 -39.85 -29.47 -48.05
C PRO A 3 -38.65 -28.67 -47.46
N THR A 4 -37.56 -29.21 -46.88
CA THR A 4 -36.77 -30.47 -47.01
C THR A 4 -35.76 -30.55 -48.17
N VAL A 5 -34.49 -30.21 -47.88
CA VAL A 5 -33.25 -30.76 -48.49
C VAL A 5 -32.18 -30.66 -47.37
N LEU A 6 -31.77 -31.70 -46.62
CA LEU A 6 -31.01 -32.94 -46.91
C LEU A 6 -29.59 -32.74 -47.46
N GLY A 7 -28.60 -33.19 -46.68
CA GLY A 7 -27.17 -33.22 -47.03
C GLY A 7 -26.36 -34.03 -46.00
N LEU A 8 -26.40 -35.36 -46.12
CA LEU A 8 -25.65 -36.33 -45.31
C LEU A 8 -24.65 -37.08 -46.20
N CYS A 9 -23.42 -37.31 -45.69
CA CYS A 9 -22.50 -38.41 -46.01
C CYS A 9 -21.24 -38.24 -45.13
N THR A 10 -21.06 -38.91 -43.97
CA THR A 10 -20.59 -40.30 -43.76
C THR A 10 -19.46 -40.79 -44.66
N THR A 11 -18.26 -40.98 -44.10
CA THR A 11 -17.54 -42.28 -44.03
C THR A 11 -16.49 -42.29 -42.90
N ALA A 12 -16.33 -43.47 -42.29
CA ALA A 12 -15.16 -44.00 -41.55
C ALA A 12 -14.95 -45.45 -42.08
N PRO A 13 -14.04 -46.31 -41.58
CA PRO A 13 -12.96 -46.16 -40.58
C PRO A 13 -11.60 -46.73 -41.11
N VAL A 14 -10.64 -47.06 -40.22
CA VAL A 14 -9.89 -48.35 -40.13
C VAL A 14 -8.68 -48.22 -39.17
N ASP A 15 -8.36 -49.34 -38.49
CA ASP A 15 -7.49 -49.46 -37.31
C ASP A 15 -5.97 -49.69 -37.54
N ALA A 16 -5.27 -49.71 -36.39
CA ALA A 16 -4.17 -50.62 -36.01
C ALA A 16 -2.70 -50.26 -36.31
N ALA A 17 -1.97 -49.93 -35.23
CA ALA A 17 -0.67 -50.53 -34.92
C ALA A 17 -0.45 -50.59 -33.39
N THR A 18 0.17 -51.67 -32.92
CA THR A 18 0.25 -52.12 -31.51
C THR A 18 1.68 -52.04 -30.94
N VAL A 19 1.82 -51.83 -29.61
CA VAL A 19 2.77 -52.53 -28.66
C VAL A 19 4.29 -52.37 -28.96
N ASP A 20 5.27 -52.22 -28.06
CA ASP A 20 5.51 -52.50 -26.62
C ASP A 20 6.56 -51.48 -26.07
N GLU A 21 7.11 -51.48 -24.84
CA GLU A 21 6.96 -52.28 -23.61
C GLU A 21 7.19 -51.38 -22.35
N ASN A 22 7.56 -51.97 -21.22
CA ASN A 22 8.08 -51.38 -19.97
C ASN A 22 9.59 -51.74 -19.82
N PRO A 23 10.33 -51.54 -18.70
CA PRO A 23 9.88 -51.15 -17.35
C PRO A 23 10.74 -50.12 -16.57
N ILE A 24 10.17 -49.75 -15.42
CA ILE A 24 10.82 -49.15 -14.23
C ILE A 24 11.75 -50.20 -13.56
N PRO A 25 12.76 -49.79 -12.77
CA PRO A 25 12.87 -50.43 -11.45
C PRO A 25 13.08 -49.46 -10.27
N ASP A 26 12.54 -49.86 -9.13
CA ASP A 26 12.56 -49.18 -7.84
C ASP A 26 13.95 -49.05 -7.18
N GLY A 27 14.06 -48.04 -6.33
CA GLY A 27 14.34 -48.35 -4.92
C GLY A 27 15.74 -48.06 -4.36
N PRO A 28 15.87 -48.03 -3.01
CA PRO A 28 16.76 -47.06 -2.37
C PRO A 28 18.02 -47.69 -1.75
N ARG A 29 19.12 -46.91 -1.66
CA ARG A 29 20.29 -47.27 -0.83
C ARG A 29 20.82 -46.11 0.02
N LYS A 30 21.37 -46.49 1.17
CA LYS A 30 21.68 -45.66 2.35
C LYS A 30 23.03 -44.93 2.25
N ALA A 31 23.21 -43.98 3.17
CA ALA A 31 24.43 -43.21 3.39
C ALA A 31 25.69 -44.05 3.62
N THR A 32 26.84 -43.50 3.19
CA THR A 32 28.18 -43.89 3.66
C THR A 32 28.84 -42.71 4.36
N ARG A 33 29.31 -42.97 5.58
CA ARG A 33 29.97 -42.03 6.49
C ARG A 33 31.48 -42.10 6.27
N ILE A 34 32.15 -40.95 6.13
CA ILE A 34 33.61 -40.86 6.21
C ILE A 34 34.00 -39.75 7.21
N GLN A 35 34.85 -40.11 8.15
CA GLN A 35 35.67 -39.25 9.02
C GLN A 35 37.06 -39.93 9.11
N PRO A 36 38.07 -39.32 9.74
CA PRO A 36 38.68 -38.03 9.44
C PRO A 36 40.20 -38.21 9.22
N ASN A 37 40.98 -37.14 9.33
CA ASN A 37 42.45 -37.06 9.25
C ASN A 37 43.03 -37.15 7.83
N ASP A 38 43.42 -35.98 7.31
CA ASP A 38 44.86 -35.68 7.21
C ASP A 38 45.07 -34.16 7.33
N LEU A 39 45.94 -33.75 8.26
CA LEU A 39 46.16 -32.35 8.62
C LEU A 39 47.66 -32.13 8.89
N PRO A 40 48.41 -31.48 7.98
CA PRO A 40 49.72 -30.94 8.29
C PRO A 40 49.60 -29.68 9.17
N GLN A 41 50.63 -29.42 9.96
CA GLN A 41 50.55 -28.56 11.13
C GLN A 41 50.54 -27.05 10.83
N THR A 42 49.81 -26.35 11.70
CA THR A 42 49.77 -24.90 11.90
C THR A 42 51.13 -24.19 11.83
N SER A 43 51.26 -23.26 10.89
CA SER A 43 52.06 -22.04 11.12
C SER A 43 51.16 -20.98 11.79
N LYS A 44 51.74 -20.18 12.69
CA LYS A 44 50.99 -19.19 13.50
C LYS A 44 50.71 -17.93 12.69
N GLU A 45 49.54 -17.84 12.06
CA GLU A 45 49.00 -16.53 11.65
C GLU A 45 48.29 -15.84 12.81
N ASN A 46 48.50 -14.52 12.91
CA ASN A 46 47.89 -13.69 13.93
C ASN A 46 46.34 -13.70 13.79
N PRO A 47 45.58 -13.66 14.89
CA PRO A 47 44.13 -13.51 14.80
C PRO A 47 43.80 -12.21 14.06
N PRO A 48 42.80 -12.21 13.15
CA PRO A 48 42.56 -11.08 12.26
C PRO A 48 42.27 -9.82 13.06
N SER A 49 43.08 -8.80 12.81
CA SER A 49 43.04 -7.50 13.47
C SER A 49 41.60 -7.00 13.61
N ARG A 50 41.15 -6.84 14.86
CA ARG A 50 39.84 -6.28 15.21
C ARG A 50 39.71 -4.93 14.50
N LEU A 51 38.95 -4.89 13.40
CA LEU A 51 38.80 -3.72 12.52
C LEU A 51 38.51 -2.48 13.35
N THR A 52 39.48 -1.56 13.40
CA THR A 52 39.31 -0.27 14.07
C THR A 52 38.23 0.51 13.33
N PRO A 53 37.24 1.11 14.03
CA PRO A 53 36.19 1.84 13.35
C PRO A 53 36.76 3.01 12.56
N LYS A 54 36.61 2.98 11.23
CA LYS A 54 36.92 4.13 10.38
C LYS A 54 35.95 5.25 10.76
N GLU A 55 36.46 6.31 11.39
CA GLU A 55 35.65 7.45 11.76
C GLU A 55 35.05 8.15 10.52
N TRP A 56 33.89 8.76 10.70
CA TRP A 56 33.26 9.54 9.65
C TRP A 56 33.89 10.94 9.61
N PRO A 57 34.49 11.39 8.49
CA PRO A 57 35.06 12.73 8.40
C PRO A 57 33.98 13.81 8.59
N VAL A 58 34.25 14.81 9.42
CA VAL A 58 33.30 15.92 9.68
C VAL A 58 33.03 16.72 8.39
N ASP A 59 34.00 16.72 7.47
CA ASP A 59 33.92 17.33 6.13
C ASP A 59 33.02 16.56 5.16
N ARG A 60 32.60 15.33 5.50
CA ARG A 60 31.60 14.52 4.77
C ARG A 60 30.20 14.61 5.40
N LEU A 61 29.86 15.77 5.96
CA LEU A 61 28.51 16.08 6.43
C LEU A 61 27.88 17.14 5.51
N PRO A 62 26.60 16.99 5.12
CA PRO A 62 25.96 17.93 4.20
C PRO A 62 25.97 19.36 4.74
N GLU A 63 25.94 20.30 3.81
CA GLU A 63 25.49 21.66 4.09
C GLU A 63 23.96 21.63 4.20
N PHE A 64 23.48 21.77 5.42
CA PHE A 64 22.06 21.75 5.73
C PHE A 64 21.39 23.08 5.37
N SER A 65 20.14 23.03 4.92
CA SER A 65 19.42 24.23 4.45
C SER A 65 19.25 25.29 5.54
N GLN A 66 19.10 26.55 5.13
CA GLN A 66 18.85 27.68 6.04
C GLN A 66 17.67 27.44 7.00
N TYR A 67 16.69 26.64 6.58
CA TYR A 67 15.47 26.37 7.34
C TYR A 67 15.68 25.47 8.56
N VAL A 68 16.70 24.60 8.55
CA VAL A 68 17.02 23.72 9.70
C VAL A 68 18.12 24.29 10.60
N GLN A 69 18.75 25.41 10.24
CA GLN A 69 19.73 26.10 11.08
C GLN A 69 19.22 26.46 12.50
N PRO A 70 17.95 26.87 12.72
CA PRO A 70 17.43 27.07 14.07
C PRO A 70 17.49 25.80 14.93
N LEU A 71 17.25 24.62 14.34
CA LEU A 71 17.34 23.33 15.04
C LEU A 71 18.81 22.95 15.32
N LEU A 72 19.71 23.14 14.35
CA LEU A 72 21.15 22.86 14.49
C LEU A 72 21.82 23.71 15.57
N ASN A 73 21.41 24.98 15.66
CA ASN A 73 21.90 25.95 16.64
C ASN A 73 21.20 25.84 18.01
N GLY A 74 20.23 24.94 18.17
CA GLY A 74 19.56 24.71 19.46
C GLY A 74 18.57 25.80 19.88
N VAL A 75 17.99 26.53 18.93
CA VAL A 75 16.97 27.56 19.20
C VAL A 75 15.73 26.90 19.82
N VAL A 76 15.24 27.47 20.92
CA VAL A 76 14.00 27.01 21.58
C VAL A 76 12.82 27.35 20.67
N MET A 77 11.98 26.35 20.36
CA MET A 77 10.86 26.48 19.44
C MET A 77 9.69 25.61 19.88
N SER A 78 8.52 25.80 19.27
CA SER A 78 7.34 25.00 19.59
C SER A 78 7.57 23.52 19.28
N ASP A 79 6.89 22.65 20.03
CA ASP A 79 6.93 21.20 19.85
C ASP A 79 6.55 20.73 18.43
N GLN A 80 5.74 21.53 17.73
CA GLN A 80 5.30 21.27 16.37
C GLN A 80 6.36 21.66 15.34
N GLU A 81 7.00 22.82 15.50
CA GLU A 81 8.10 23.28 14.64
C GLU A 81 9.34 22.43 14.83
N HIS A 82 9.67 22.06 16.07
CA HIS A 82 10.75 21.15 16.41
C HIS A 82 10.60 19.82 15.65
N LYS A 83 9.42 19.19 15.75
CA LYS A 83 9.09 17.96 15.00
C LYS A 83 9.09 18.16 13.49
N ARG A 84 8.78 19.36 12.97
CA ARG A 84 8.87 19.68 11.53
C ARG A 84 10.32 19.73 11.06
N LEU A 85 11.18 20.52 11.73
CA LEU A 85 12.58 20.68 11.35
C LEU A 85 13.36 19.36 11.52
N CYS A 86 13.06 18.54 12.55
CA CYS A 86 13.66 17.21 12.69
C CYS A 86 13.25 16.22 11.58
N ARG A 87 12.09 16.41 10.92
CA ARG A 87 11.75 15.65 9.71
C ARG A 87 12.58 16.15 8.53
N GLN A 88 12.54 17.46 8.28
CA GLN A 88 13.25 18.10 7.17
C GLN A 88 14.75 17.79 7.17
N MET A 89 15.44 17.97 8.31
CA MET A 89 16.88 17.68 8.44
C MET A 89 17.21 16.20 8.15
N ARG A 90 16.32 15.28 8.51
CA ARG A 90 16.47 13.84 8.19
C ARG A 90 16.27 13.58 6.71
N ASP A 91 15.33 14.26 6.06
CA ASP A 91 15.06 14.07 4.64
C ASP A 91 16.19 14.67 3.77
N GLU A 92 16.74 15.83 4.15
CA GLU A 92 17.98 16.41 3.61
C GLU A 92 19.18 15.46 3.77
N LEU A 93 19.38 14.88 4.97
CA LEU A 93 20.46 13.92 5.21
C LEU A 93 20.27 12.60 4.45
N ILE A 94 19.03 12.17 4.20
CA ILE A 94 18.75 10.99 3.35
C ILE A 94 19.09 11.27 1.89
N LEU A 95 18.73 12.44 1.36
CA LEU A 95 19.07 12.88 0.00
C LEU A 95 20.59 12.86 -0.20
N TYR A 96 21.34 13.57 0.65
CA TYR A 96 22.80 13.62 0.58
C TYR A 96 23.45 12.22 0.60
N LEU A 97 23.00 11.33 1.49
CA LEU A 97 23.53 9.97 1.57
C LEU A 97 23.18 9.12 0.34
N ASP A 98 22.05 9.37 -0.32
CA ASP A 98 21.63 8.66 -1.54
C ASP A 98 22.37 9.17 -2.79
N GLU A 99 22.47 10.49 -2.97
CA GLU A 99 23.24 11.13 -4.05
C GLU A 99 24.72 10.71 -4.04
N ASN A 100 25.35 10.75 -2.87
CA ASN A 100 26.76 10.37 -2.70
C ASN A 100 26.95 8.85 -2.54
N GLN A 101 25.89 8.04 -2.71
CA GLN A 101 25.88 6.58 -2.58
C GLN A 101 26.47 6.03 -1.25
N LEU A 102 26.43 6.82 -0.18
CA LEU A 102 27.02 6.50 1.12
C LEU A 102 26.15 5.49 1.91
N ILE A 103 26.76 4.58 2.67
CA ILE A 103 26.05 3.55 3.46
C ILE A 103 25.11 2.70 2.56
N SER A 104 25.59 2.36 1.37
CA SER A 104 24.86 1.61 0.33
C SER A 104 25.16 0.11 0.37
N THR A 105 26.45 -0.24 0.47
CA THR A 105 26.97 -1.61 0.43
C THR A 105 27.34 -2.13 1.82
N GLY A 106 27.69 -3.42 1.93
CA GLY A 106 28.20 -4.01 3.17
C GLY A 106 27.17 -4.67 4.10
N SER A 107 27.69 -5.35 5.12
CA SER A 107 26.90 -6.20 6.03
C SER A 107 25.93 -5.40 6.90
N LYS A 108 24.95 -6.08 7.52
CA LYS A 108 24.01 -5.46 8.48
C LYS A 108 24.74 -4.86 9.70
N ALA A 109 25.86 -5.46 10.10
CA ALA A 109 26.70 -4.95 11.18
C ALA A 109 27.50 -3.71 10.74
N GLN A 110 28.10 -3.75 9.54
CA GLN A 110 28.86 -2.63 8.99
C GLN A 110 27.99 -1.37 8.83
N ARG A 111 26.81 -1.49 8.20
CA ARG A 111 25.90 -0.34 8.05
C ARG A 111 25.43 0.23 9.39
N ARG A 112 25.28 -0.60 10.44
CA ARG A 112 24.99 -0.12 11.81
C ARG A 112 26.14 0.71 12.38
N TRP A 113 27.38 0.30 12.15
CA TRP A 113 28.56 1.07 12.54
C TRP A 113 28.68 2.37 11.74
N GLU A 114 28.46 2.35 10.42
CA GLU A 114 28.49 3.55 9.57
C GLU A 114 27.43 4.59 9.99
N TYR A 115 26.19 4.16 10.26
CA TYR A 115 25.17 5.06 10.83
C TYR A 115 25.53 5.57 12.25
N LYS A 116 26.29 4.80 13.03
CA LYS A 116 26.78 5.27 14.33
C LYS A 116 27.89 6.32 14.15
N SER A 117 28.90 6.06 13.31
CA SER A 117 30.02 6.98 13.05
C SER A 117 29.57 8.30 12.41
N LEU A 118 28.66 8.25 11.43
CA LEU A 118 27.97 9.44 10.90
C LEU A 118 27.27 10.22 12.03
N GLY A 119 26.75 9.48 12.99
CA GLY A 119 26.10 10.03 14.17
C GLY A 119 27.04 10.79 15.09
N ASP A 120 28.13 10.15 15.48
CA ASP A 120 29.17 10.73 16.33
C ASP A 120 29.84 11.93 15.64
N ALA A 121 29.85 12.01 14.30
CA ALA A 121 30.26 13.19 13.54
C ALA A 121 29.24 14.34 13.59
N LEU A 122 27.93 14.05 13.47
CA LEU A 122 26.88 15.08 13.59
C LEU A 122 26.86 15.74 14.97
N VAL A 123 27.04 14.97 16.04
CA VAL A 123 27.14 15.51 17.42
C VAL A 123 28.37 16.42 17.58
N ARG A 124 29.48 16.10 16.90
CA ARG A 124 30.69 16.93 16.89
C ARG A 124 30.52 18.23 16.11
N LYS A 125 29.87 18.19 14.94
CA LYS A 125 29.64 19.39 14.09
C LYS A 125 28.55 20.31 14.67
N PHE A 126 27.54 19.76 15.34
CA PHE A 126 26.38 20.50 15.85
C PHE A 126 26.13 20.18 17.35
N PRO A 127 26.95 20.70 18.28
CA PRO A 127 26.85 20.39 19.71
C PRO A 127 25.59 20.98 20.40
N CYS A 128 24.95 21.98 19.78
CA CYS A 128 23.72 22.63 20.28
C CYS A 128 22.43 21.90 19.85
N LEU A 129 22.53 20.98 18.88
CA LEU A 129 21.40 20.24 18.32
C LEU A 129 20.68 19.41 19.39
N SER A 130 19.44 19.80 19.70
CA SER A 130 18.56 19.05 20.60
C SER A 130 17.46 18.36 19.81
N TRP A 131 17.31 17.05 20.01
CA TRP A 131 16.36 16.19 19.30
C TRP A 131 15.04 15.95 20.05
N GLU A 132 14.94 16.46 21.28
CA GLU A 132 13.72 16.66 22.06
C GLU A 132 13.78 18.08 22.65
N ASN A 133 12.64 18.71 22.93
CA ASN A 133 12.63 19.94 23.72
C ASN A 133 13.06 19.60 25.17
N PRO A 134 14.21 20.09 25.66
CA PRO A 134 14.70 19.70 26.98
C PRO A 134 13.86 20.38 28.06
N GLY A 135 13.14 19.58 28.85
CA GLY A 135 12.46 20.09 30.04
C GLY A 135 13.47 20.66 31.07
N PRO A 136 13.08 21.62 31.93
CA PRO A 136 14.05 22.43 32.70
C PRO A 136 14.94 21.71 33.74
N LYS A 137 14.88 20.36 33.87
CA LYS A 137 15.52 19.60 34.95
C LYS A 137 16.14 18.24 34.56
N THR A 138 16.24 17.88 33.28
CA THR A 138 16.77 16.55 32.85
C THR A 138 18.29 16.51 32.66
N LYS A 139 18.93 15.39 33.03
CA LYS A 139 20.40 15.19 32.93
C LYS A 139 20.84 14.97 31.48
N ILE A 140 21.22 16.08 30.84
CA ILE A 140 21.41 16.25 29.39
C ILE A 140 22.28 15.18 28.70
N TYR A 141 23.41 14.78 29.30
CA TYR A 141 24.46 14.07 28.56
C TYR A 141 24.09 12.64 28.10
N LYS A 142 23.62 11.77 29.03
CA LYS A 142 23.26 10.38 28.68
C LYS A 142 22.00 10.29 27.80
N GLN A 143 21.08 11.24 27.96
CA GLN A 143 19.84 11.28 27.18
C GLN A 143 20.13 11.68 25.72
N ARG A 144 21.03 12.65 25.47
CA ARG A 144 21.47 13.03 24.11
C ARG A 144 21.94 11.82 23.29
N THR A 145 22.81 10.97 23.82
CA THR A 145 23.32 9.77 23.11
C THR A 145 22.22 8.77 22.76
N GLN A 146 21.23 8.58 23.64
CA GLN A 146 20.09 7.70 23.39
C GLN A 146 19.14 8.28 22.33
N ILE A 147 18.75 9.55 22.44
CA ILE A 147 17.89 10.20 21.44
C ILE A 147 18.59 10.20 20.07
N PHE A 148 19.90 10.45 20.05
CA PHE A 148 20.72 10.40 18.84
C PHE A 148 20.68 9.00 18.19
N THR A 149 20.78 7.94 18.99
CA THR A 149 20.64 6.56 18.51
C THR A 149 19.25 6.30 17.91
N VAL A 150 18.18 6.85 18.51
CA VAL A 150 16.81 6.77 17.98
C VAL A 150 16.66 7.53 16.66
N PHE A 151 17.29 8.71 16.52
CA PHE A 151 17.29 9.47 15.27
C PHE A 151 17.94 8.67 14.13
N MET A 152 19.15 8.13 14.34
CA MET A 152 19.82 7.33 13.30
C MET A 152 19.07 6.06 12.95
N HIS A 153 18.43 5.41 13.92
CA HIS A 153 17.55 4.27 13.65
C HIS A 153 16.34 4.66 12.78
N LYS A 154 15.69 5.80 13.07
CA LYS A 154 14.60 6.35 12.25
C LYS A 154 15.08 6.71 10.85
N LEU A 155 16.24 7.36 10.72
CA LEU A 155 16.85 7.71 9.43
C LEU A 155 17.15 6.47 8.58
N ALA A 156 17.86 5.48 9.14
CA ALA A 156 18.17 4.22 8.45
C ALA A 156 16.90 3.47 8.02
N THR A 157 15.85 3.50 8.86
CA THR A 157 14.55 2.89 8.55
C THR A 157 13.82 3.63 7.43
N THR A 158 13.68 4.97 7.53
CA THR A 158 13.06 5.81 6.49
C THR A 158 13.78 5.63 5.15
N ARG A 159 15.12 5.65 5.15
CA ARG A 159 15.95 5.44 3.95
C ARG A 159 15.79 4.04 3.36
N LYS A 160 15.75 2.99 4.20
CA LYS A 160 15.46 1.62 3.74
C LYS A 160 14.06 1.53 3.10
N VAL A 161 13.04 2.16 3.71
CA VAL A 161 11.67 2.17 3.17
C VAL A 161 11.61 2.97 1.87
N ARG A 162 12.31 4.11 1.76
CA ARG A 162 12.43 4.89 0.51
C ARG A 162 13.08 4.05 -0.60
N LYS A 163 14.22 3.40 -0.33
CA LYS A 163 14.86 2.49 -1.29
C LYS A 163 13.96 1.32 -1.67
N PHE A 164 13.25 0.70 -0.73
CA PHE A 164 12.32 -0.40 -1.01
C PHE A 164 11.11 0.06 -1.85
N ARG A 165 10.59 1.27 -1.65
CA ARG A 165 9.56 1.87 -2.52
C ARG A 165 10.10 2.09 -3.94
N ASN A 166 11.33 2.58 -4.07
CA ASN A 166 11.99 2.86 -5.35
C ASN A 166 12.53 1.59 -6.04
N SER A 167 12.73 0.49 -5.30
CA SER A 167 13.23 -0.79 -5.80
C SER A 167 12.16 -1.87 -5.88
N LYS A 168 10.87 -1.53 -5.71
CA LYS A 168 9.79 -2.40 -6.17
C LYS A 168 9.94 -2.50 -7.69
N PRO A 169 10.04 -3.71 -8.27
CA PRO A 169 10.13 -3.85 -9.72
C PRO A 169 8.90 -3.22 -10.38
N ALA A 170 9.12 -2.59 -11.54
CA ALA A 170 8.06 -2.12 -12.42
C ALA A 170 7.33 -3.32 -13.05
N VAL A 171 6.55 -4.04 -12.25
CA VAL A 171 5.60 -5.05 -12.74
C VAL A 171 4.43 -4.30 -13.34
N LEU A 172 4.62 -3.89 -14.61
CA LEU A 172 3.64 -3.62 -15.67
C LEU A 172 4.35 -3.02 -16.91
N ALA A 173 5.58 -3.46 -17.20
CA ALA A 173 6.28 -3.12 -18.44
C ALA A 173 5.72 -3.94 -19.62
N GLY A 174 4.59 -3.48 -20.16
CA GLY A 174 4.19 -3.78 -21.54
C GLY A 174 5.16 -3.15 -22.56
N PRO A 175 4.96 -3.36 -23.88
CA PRO A 175 5.90 -2.91 -24.91
C PRO A 175 6.16 -1.40 -24.85
N VAL A 176 7.43 -1.04 -25.07
CA VAL A 176 7.94 0.34 -24.93
C VAL A 176 7.26 1.27 -25.95
N LEU A 177 6.40 2.13 -25.43
CA LEU A 177 5.81 3.30 -26.10
C LEU A 177 6.15 4.55 -25.25
N PRO A 178 6.08 5.77 -25.83
CA PRO A 178 7.08 6.81 -25.62
C PRO A 178 7.21 7.28 -24.16
N THR A 179 8.37 7.86 -23.84
CA THR A 179 8.74 8.42 -22.53
C THR A 179 7.88 9.64 -22.16
N ILE A 180 6.61 9.39 -21.87
CA ILE A 180 5.64 10.40 -21.46
C ILE A 180 5.97 10.83 -20.04
N THR A 181 6.17 12.13 -19.84
CA THR A 181 6.44 12.67 -18.52
C THR A 181 5.17 12.64 -17.66
N LYS A 182 5.30 12.75 -16.34
CA LYS A 182 4.14 12.74 -15.43
C LYS A 182 3.17 13.87 -15.74
N GLU A 183 3.70 15.03 -16.12
CA GLU A 183 2.96 16.25 -16.44
C GLU A 183 2.12 16.03 -17.70
N GLN A 184 2.71 15.40 -18.72
CA GLN A 184 2.01 14.99 -19.94
C GLN A 184 0.92 13.95 -19.64
N ALA A 185 1.21 12.96 -18.80
CA ALA A 185 0.22 11.94 -18.42
C ALA A 185 -0.95 12.53 -17.62
N MET A 186 -0.71 13.52 -16.77
CA MET A 186 -1.76 14.24 -16.05
C MET A 186 -2.59 15.13 -16.99
N ALA A 187 -1.94 15.81 -17.95
CA ALA A 187 -2.65 16.59 -18.96
C ALA A 187 -3.55 15.73 -19.84
N GLU A 188 -3.12 14.52 -20.20
CA GLU A 188 -3.92 13.55 -20.96
C GLU A 188 -5.12 13.03 -20.15
N LEU A 189 -4.94 12.69 -18.87
CA LEU A 189 -6.06 12.35 -17.96
C LEU A 189 -7.05 13.51 -17.80
N ASN A 190 -6.57 14.75 -17.71
CA ASN A 190 -7.44 15.92 -17.62
C ASN A 190 -8.22 16.17 -18.92
N ALA A 191 -7.62 15.91 -20.09
CA ALA A 191 -8.31 15.97 -21.38
C ALA A 191 -9.39 14.87 -21.51
N LEU A 192 -9.13 13.67 -20.97
CA LEU A 192 -10.11 12.58 -20.90
C LEU A 192 -11.25 12.83 -19.89
N SER A 193 -11.09 13.80 -18.97
CA SER A 193 -12.16 14.27 -18.08
C SER A 193 -13.11 15.29 -18.74
N ALA A 194 -12.88 15.69 -20.00
CA ALA A 194 -13.66 16.72 -20.66
C ALA A 194 -15.11 16.29 -20.98
N PRO A 195 -16.07 17.23 -21.12
CA PRO A 195 -17.49 16.93 -21.38
C PRO A 195 -17.77 16.14 -22.68
N SER A 196 -16.80 16.05 -23.58
CA SER A 196 -16.86 15.28 -24.82
C SER A 196 -16.59 13.77 -24.65
N PHE A 197 -16.50 13.28 -23.42
CA PHE A 197 -16.23 11.87 -23.11
C PHE A 197 -17.24 10.92 -23.78
N LYS A 198 -16.73 9.84 -24.38
CA LYS A 198 -17.51 8.72 -24.89
C LYS A 198 -16.88 7.41 -24.44
N GLU A 199 -17.57 6.71 -23.55
CA GLU A 199 -17.14 5.44 -22.94
C GLU A 199 -16.60 4.43 -23.97
N ALA A 200 -17.31 4.24 -25.09
CA ALA A 200 -16.93 3.35 -26.18
C ALA A 200 -15.66 3.72 -26.97
N THR A 201 -15.01 4.86 -26.65
CA THR A 201 -13.76 5.31 -27.31
C THR A 201 -12.55 5.33 -26.38
N VAL A 202 -12.71 4.89 -25.12
CA VAL A 202 -11.64 4.89 -24.12
C VAL A 202 -10.73 3.69 -24.32
N ASP A 203 -9.46 3.93 -24.64
CA ASP A 203 -8.41 2.90 -24.49
C ASP A 203 -8.11 2.71 -23.00
N ALA A 204 -8.75 1.72 -22.38
CA ALA A 204 -8.56 1.42 -20.96
C ALA A 204 -7.13 0.95 -20.64
N ALA A 205 -6.40 0.35 -21.58
CA ALA A 205 -5.00 -0.02 -21.37
C ALA A 205 -4.12 1.24 -21.29
N ARG A 206 -4.38 2.22 -22.17
CA ARG A 206 -3.75 3.55 -22.11
C ARG A 206 -4.07 4.25 -20.80
N VAL A 207 -5.35 4.34 -20.41
CA VAL A 207 -5.73 5.01 -19.15
C VAL A 207 -5.05 4.37 -17.96
N LYS A 208 -4.99 3.04 -17.85
CA LYS A 208 -4.26 2.34 -16.77
C LYS A 208 -2.78 2.73 -16.72
N GLN A 209 -2.09 2.88 -17.86
CA GLN A 209 -0.70 3.38 -17.88
C GLN A 209 -0.58 4.80 -17.30
N LEU A 210 -1.47 5.72 -17.72
CA LEU A 210 -1.51 7.09 -17.20
C LEU A 210 -1.80 7.10 -15.68
N LEU A 211 -2.71 6.23 -15.23
CA LEU A 211 -3.07 6.10 -13.83
C LEU A 211 -1.86 5.68 -12.98
N ILE A 212 -1.06 4.71 -13.44
CA ILE A 212 0.15 4.26 -12.76
C ILE A 212 1.19 5.39 -12.64
N LEU A 213 1.42 6.15 -13.72
CA LEU A 213 2.44 7.20 -13.77
C LEU A 213 2.15 8.38 -12.81
N THR A 214 0.88 8.73 -12.63
CA THR A 214 0.44 9.92 -11.87
C THR A 214 -0.24 9.58 -10.54
N ALA A 215 -0.04 8.33 -10.04
CA ALA A 215 -0.72 7.82 -8.86
C ALA A 215 -0.38 8.58 -7.56
N ASN A 216 0.83 9.15 -7.40
CA ASN A 216 1.16 9.86 -6.16
C ASN A 216 0.43 11.21 -6.11
N GLU A 217 0.39 11.89 -7.25
CA GLU A 217 -0.20 13.20 -7.46
C GLU A 217 -1.73 13.15 -7.35
N ARG A 218 -2.38 12.14 -7.97
CA ARG A 218 -3.83 11.89 -7.78
C ARG A 218 -4.21 11.49 -6.35
N ASN A 219 -3.30 10.93 -5.54
CA ASN A 219 -3.62 10.64 -4.14
C ASN A 219 -3.81 11.92 -3.29
N GLU A 220 -3.28 13.06 -3.75
CA GLU A 220 -3.41 14.38 -3.14
C GLU A 220 -4.46 15.26 -3.84
N THR A 221 -4.99 14.83 -4.99
CA THR A 221 -6.04 15.50 -5.77
C THR A 221 -7.41 14.93 -5.39
N PHE A 222 -8.43 15.78 -5.33
CA PHE A 222 -9.80 15.40 -4.97
C PHE A 222 -10.79 15.87 -6.04
N TYR A 223 -11.90 15.14 -6.18
CA TYR A 223 -12.85 15.32 -7.28
C TYR A 223 -14.29 15.50 -6.78
N ASP A 224 -14.90 16.65 -7.10
CA ASP A 224 -16.33 16.92 -6.82
C ASP A 224 -17.28 16.12 -7.74
N GLU A 225 -16.80 15.79 -8.94
CA GLU A 225 -17.41 14.91 -9.95
C GLU A 225 -16.38 13.89 -10.38
N LEU A 226 -16.77 12.62 -10.42
CA LEU A 226 -15.87 11.57 -10.86
C LEU A 226 -15.52 11.78 -12.35
N PRO A 227 -14.23 11.84 -12.71
CA PRO A 227 -13.80 11.75 -14.09
C PRO A 227 -14.49 10.57 -14.80
N PRO A 228 -15.13 10.76 -15.97
CA PRO A 228 -15.99 9.74 -16.56
C PRO A 228 -15.29 8.41 -16.87
N TYR A 229 -13.96 8.40 -17.06
CA TYR A 229 -13.20 7.16 -17.21
C TYR A 229 -13.20 6.27 -15.94
N PHE A 230 -13.48 6.80 -14.75
CA PHE A 230 -13.70 5.98 -13.54
C PHE A 230 -15.08 5.31 -13.49
N LEU A 231 -15.98 5.58 -14.44
CA LEU A 231 -17.24 4.85 -14.55
C LEU A 231 -17.04 3.43 -15.12
N LEU A 232 -15.89 3.19 -15.76
CA LEU A 232 -15.46 1.88 -16.26
C LEU A 232 -14.87 1.03 -15.11
N GLU A 233 -15.47 -0.13 -14.85
CA GLU A 233 -15.10 -1.07 -13.78
C GLU A 233 -13.58 -1.36 -13.75
N GLU A 234 -12.99 -1.65 -14.91
CA GLU A 234 -11.59 -2.03 -15.02
C GLU A 234 -10.60 -0.88 -14.74
N ILE A 235 -11.02 0.37 -14.93
CA ILE A 235 -10.23 1.57 -14.66
C ILE A 235 -10.33 1.92 -13.17
N LEU A 236 -11.54 1.85 -12.59
CA LEU A 236 -11.75 2.01 -11.16
C LEU A 236 -11.05 0.91 -10.34
N THR A 237 -11.03 -0.33 -10.85
CA THR A 237 -10.24 -1.44 -10.28
C THR A 237 -8.77 -1.06 -10.16
N CYS A 238 -8.18 -0.54 -11.25
CA CYS A 238 -6.77 -0.14 -11.27
C CYS A 238 -6.47 1.00 -10.28
N GLU A 239 -7.34 2.01 -10.19
CA GLU A 239 -7.19 3.10 -9.20
C GLU A 239 -7.28 2.58 -7.76
N ALA A 240 -8.21 1.66 -7.48
CA ALA A 240 -8.30 1.03 -6.16
C ALA A 240 -7.01 0.27 -5.82
N GLU A 241 -6.50 -0.57 -6.71
CA GLU A 241 -5.24 -1.30 -6.53
C GLU A 241 -4.05 -0.36 -6.28
N LEU A 242 -3.96 0.75 -7.02
CA LEU A 242 -2.92 1.77 -6.85
C LEU A 242 -3.02 2.47 -5.48
N ARG A 243 -4.23 2.86 -5.07
CA ARG A 243 -4.51 3.60 -3.82
C ARG A 243 -4.32 2.75 -2.56
N PHE A 244 -4.66 1.45 -2.62
CA PHE A 244 -4.37 0.48 -1.56
C PHE A 244 -2.97 -0.16 -1.69
N GLY A 245 -2.29 0.00 -2.82
CA GLY A 245 -0.94 -0.50 -3.08
C GLY A 245 -0.83 -2.03 -3.14
N THR A 246 -1.95 -2.71 -3.43
CA THR A 246 -2.20 -4.14 -3.27
C THR A 246 -3.18 -4.62 -4.35
N PRO A 247 -2.98 -5.78 -5.01
CA PRO A 247 -3.89 -6.30 -6.03
C PRO A 247 -5.30 -6.62 -5.49
N MET A 248 -6.33 -6.47 -6.33
CA MET A 248 -7.73 -6.65 -5.97
C MET A 248 -8.04 -8.03 -5.37
N PRO A 249 -7.53 -9.18 -5.90
CA PRO A 249 -7.79 -10.49 -5.29
C PRO A 249 -7.27 -10.63 -3.86
N VAL A 250 -6.23 -9.88 -3.49
CA VAL A 250 -5.67 -9.88 -2.12
C VAL A 250 -6.48 -8.97 -1.20
N LEU A 251 -7.02 -7.85 -1.72
CA LEU A 251 -7.95 -7.00 -0.99
C LEU A 251 -9.27 -7.75 -0.70
N GLU A 252 -9.79 -8.47 -1.69
CA GLU A 252 -10.96 -9.34 -1.59
C GLU A 252 -10.78 -10.44 -0.52
N ASP A 253 -9.70 -11.23 -0.61
CA ASP A 253 -9.36 -12.26 0.39
C ASP A 253 -9.21 -11.68 1.81
N THR A 254 -8.64 -10.47 1.93
CA THR A 254 -8.53 -9.76 3.22
C THR A 254 -9.90 -9.40 3.80
N LEU A 255 -10.86 -8.97 2.97
CA LEU A 255 -12.23 -8.68 3.43
C LEU A 255 -13.00 -9.95 3.77
N LYS A 256 -12.88 -11.03 2.98
CA LYS A 256 -13.51 -12.32 3.31
C LYS A 256 -13.04 -12.85 4.66
N LYS A 257 -11.73 -12.78 4.94
CA LYS A 257 -11.17 -13.12 6.26
C LYS A 257 -11.71 -12.26 7.40
N ALA A 258 -11.93 -10.96 7.16
CA ALA A 258 -12.54 -10.06 8.15
C ALA A 258 -14.00 -10.43 8.45
N VAL A 259 -14.78 -10.84 7.44
CA VAL A 259 -16.18 -11.29 7.60
C VAL A 259 -16.26 -12.66 8.28
N VAL A 260 -15.35 -13.59 7.98
CA VAL A 260 -15.25 -14.88 8.69
C VAL A 260 -14.93 -14.64 10.17
N ALA A 261 -13.89 -13.87 10.49
CA ALA A 261 -13.55 -13.59 11.89
C ALA A 261 -14.66 -12.81 12.63
N ALA A 262 -15.42 -11.96 11.94
CA ALA A 262 -16.62 -11.34 12.51
C ALA A 262 -17.73 -12.35 12.76
N SER A 263 -17.92 -13.35 11.88
CA SER A 263 -18.89 -14.44 12.06
C SER A 263 -18.57 -15.29 13.28
N ASP A 264 -17.29 -15.64 13.47
CA ASP A 264 -16.81 -16.39 14.63
C ASP A 264 -17.08 -15.62 15.94
N VAL A 265 -16.75 -14.32 15.96
CA VAL A 265 -16.98 -13.41 17.11
C VAL A 265 -18.46 -13.16 17.42
N LEU A 266 -19.34 -13.33 16.44
CA LEU A 266 -20.79 -13.16 16.57
C LEU A 266 -21.53 -14.51 16.73
N GLU A 267 -20.80 -15.63 16.77
CA GLU A 267 -21.34 -17.00 16.90
C GLU A 267 -22.44 -17.33 15.85
N LYS A 268 -22.35 -16.71 14.67
CA LYS A 268 -23.32 -16.82 13.57
C LYS A 268 -22.61 -16.61 12.24
N VAL A 269 -22.97 -17.39 11.21
CA VAL A 269 -22.59 -17.09 9.82
C VAL A 269 -23.15 -15.72 9.43
N CYS A 270 -22.25 -14.77 9.14
CA CYS A 270 -22.57 -13.39 8.82
C CYS A 270 -22.05 -13.01 7.42
N THR A 271 -22.81 -12.15 6.75
CA THR A 271 -22.36 -11.39 5.57
C THR A 271 -21.78 -10.03 6.00
N PHE A 272 -21.19 -9.28 5.06
CA PHE A 272 -20.82 -7.90 5.33
C PHE A 272 -22.04 -7.02 5.71
N GLN A 273 -23.23 -7.30 5.17
CA GLN A 273 -24.47 -6.60 5.54
C GLN A 273 -24.88 -6.86 6.99
N ASP A 274 -24.71 -8.08 7.51
CA ASP A 274 -24.93 -8.39 8.93
C ASP A 274 -23.94 -7.59 9.81
N VAL A 275 -22.66 -7.53 9.42
CA VAL A 275 -21.63 -6.76 10.12
C VAL A 275 -21.95 -5.26 10.14
N GLU A 276 -22.37 -4.71 8.99
CA GLU A 276 -22.85 -3.32 8.88
C GLU A 276 -24.03 -3.04 9.81
N LYS A 277 -25.10 -3.84 9.73
CA LYS A 277 -26.30 -3.70 10.58
C LYS A 277 -25.95 -3.79 12.07
N GLN A 278 -24.97 -4.61 12.43
CA GLN A 278 -24.51 -4.74 13.81
C GLN A 278 -23.75 -3.49 14.30
N ILE A 279 -22.77 -2.97 13.55
CA ILE A 279 -21.94 -1.84 14.01
C ILE A 279 -22.65 -0.48 13.95
N GLN A 280 -23.60 -0.30 13.02
CA GLN A 280 -24.27 0.98 12.79
C GLN A 280 -25.03 1.51 14.04
N PRO A 281 -25.28 2.83 14.12
CA PRO A 281 -26.12 3.44 15.14
C PRO A 281 -27.59 3.00 15.01
N HIS A 282 -28.32 2.95 16.12
CA HIS A 282 -29.74 2.65 16.09
C HIS A 282 -30.51 3.79 15.41
N GLY A 283 -31.41 3.46 14.46
CA GLY A 283 -32.16 4.45 13.68
C GLY A 283 -31.42 5.04 12.47
N ALA A 284 -30.30 4.45 12.04
CA ALA A 284 -29.67 4.79 10.76
C ALA A 284 -30.64 4.54 9.58
N LYS A 285 -30.77 5.53 8.70
CA LYS A 285 -31.68 5.49 7.53
C LYS A 285 -30.98 5.14 6.20
N HIS A 286 -29.65 5.02 6.22
CA HIS A 286 -28.84 4.81 5.03
C HIS A 286 -27.79 3.74 5.30
N PHE A 287 -27.60 2.85 4.33
CA PHE A 287 -26.65 1.74 4.39
C PHE A 287 -25.63 1.88 3.28
N LEU A 288 -24.43 1.37 3.51
CA LEU A 288 -23.38 1.27 2.50
C LEU A 288 -23.79 0.25 1.43
N ILE A 289 -24.51 -0.79 1.85
CA ILE A 289 -25.11 -1.79 0.96
C ILE A 289 -26.63 -1.73 1.08
N SER A 290 -27.31 -1.26 0.05
CA SER A 290 -28.77 -1.25 -0.07
C SER A 290 -29.29 -2.53 -0.75
N GLU A 291 -30.33 -3.13 -0.17
CA GLU A 291 -30.99 -4.33 -0.72
C GLU A 291 -31.95 -4.01 -1.89
N MET A 292 -32.27 -2.74 -2.11
CA MET A 292 -33.13 -2.24 -3.17
C MET A 292 -32.46 -1.06 -3.89
N GLU A 293 -32.82 -0.85 -5.14
CA GLU A 293 -32.47 0.36 -5.89
C GLU A 293 -33.04 1.60 -5.18
N VAL A 294 -32.21 2.63 -5.04
CA VAL A 294 -32.58 3.83 -4.29
C VAL A 294 -33.59 4.64 -5.12
N PRO A 295 -34.77 5.01 -4.58
CA PRO A 295 -35.75 5.81 -5.32
C PRO A 295 -35.14 7.13 -5.80
N GLU A 296 -35.50 7.55 -7.02
CA GLU A 296 -34.96 8.77 -7.67
C GLU A 296 -35.12 10.04 -6.79
N ASP A 297 -36.15 10.06 -5.93
CA ASP A 297 -36.46 11.11 -4.97
C ASP A 297 -35.36 11.31 -3.89
N VAL A 298 -34.50 10.32 -3.66
CA VAL A 298 -33.54 10.28 -2.54
C VAL A 298 -32.13 10.63 -3.04
N VAL A 299 -31.84 11.93 -3.09
CA VAL A 299 -30.51 12.44 -3.47
C VAL A 299 -29.47 12.12 -2.39
N PHE A 300 -28.61 11.14 -2.65
CA PHE A 300 -27.57 10.70 -1.72
C PHE A 300 -26.15 10.97 -2.26
N ASN A 301 -25.56 12.09 -1.80
CA ASN A 301 -24.26 12.61 -2.23
C ASN A 301 -23.04 11.82 -1.69
N SER A 302 -23.09 10.49 -1.62
CA SER A 302 -21.96 9.66 -1.18
C SER A 302 -21.96 8.28 -1.84
N PRO A 303 -20.78 7.64 -1.99
CA PRO A 303 -20.67 6.31 -2.56
C PRO A 303 -21.43 5.26 -1.76
N HIS A 304 -22.17 4.41 -2.47
CA HIS A 304 -22.90 3.27 -1.91
C HIS A 304 -23.10 2.17 -2.96
N ILE A 305 -23.51 1.00 -2.50
CA ILE A 305 -23.69 -0.21 -3.29
C ILE A 305 -25.17 -0.59 -3.27
N TYR A 306 -25.70 -1.04 -4.40
CA TYR A 306 -27.00 -1.70 -4.44
C TYR A 306 -27.02 -2.85 -5.46
N PHE A 307 -28.00 -3.74 -5.34
CA PHE A 307 -28.16 -4.90 -6.21
C PHE A 307 -29.31 -4.66 -7.19
N SER A 308 -29.06 -4.88 -8.49
CA SER A 308 -30.08 -4.80 -9.54
C SER A 308 -30.08 -6.10 -10.33
N SER A 309 -31.15 -6.88 -10.15
CA SER A 309 -31.54 -8.14 -10.84
C SER A 309 -30.48 -9.24 -10.99
N GLU A 310 -29.34 -8.97 -11.61
CA GLU A 310 -28.20 -9.90 -11.77
C GLU A 310 -26.81 -9.24 -11.56
N LYS A 311 -26.74 -7.94 -11.22
CA LYS A 311 -25.49 -7.19 -11.11
C LYS A 311 -25.37 -6.36 -9.83
N ILE A 312 -24.12 -6.15 -9.42
CA ILE A 312 -23.76 -5.24 -8.33
C ILE A 312 -23.51 -3.86 -8.93
N LEU A 313 -24.14 -2.83 -8.38
CA LEU A 313 -24.02 -1.46 -8.84
C LEU A 313 -23.38 -0.60 -7.75
N VAL A 314 -22.35 0.17 -8.12
CA VAL A 314 -21.69 1.14 -7.24
C VAL A 314 -22.04 2.52 -7.75
N HIS A 315 -22.71 3.32 -6.91
CA HIS A 315 -23.05 4.70 -7.18
C HIS A 315 -21.95 5.62 -6.60
N GLY A 316 -21.51 6.64 -7.33
CA GLY A 316 -20.44 7.57 -6.90
C GLY A 316 -20.91 8.74 -6.03
N GLY A 317 -22.23 8.94 -5.93
CA GLY A 317 -22.87 10.01 -5.17
C GLY A 317 -23.67 11.00 -6.01
N LYS A 318 -23.49 11.05 -7.33
CA LYS A 318 -24.36 11.80 -8.26
C LYS A 318 -25.11 10.85 -9.21
N PRO A 319 -26.33 11.17 -9.66
CA PRO A 319 -27.19 10.23 -10.42
C PRO A 319 -26.57 9.62 -11.69
N HIS A 320 -25.62 10.32 -12.32
CA HIS A 320 -24.92 9.85 -13.51
C HIS A 320 -23.63 9.05 -13.20
N GLU A 321 -23.19 9.00 -11.95
CA GLU A 321 -21.98 8.30 -11.51
C GLU A 321 -22.30 6.84 -11.17
N LEU A 322 -22.72 6.05 -12.16
CA LEU A 322 -23.09 4.64 -11.95
C LEU A 322 -22.06 3.68 -12.55
N ILE A 323 -21.48 2.82 -11.72
CA ILE A 323 -20.51 1.80 -12.12
C ILE A 323 -21.15 0.42 -12.03
N ARG A 324 -21.07 -0.36 -13.10
CA ARG A 324 -21.54 -1.75 -13.16
C ARG A 324 -20.40 -2.69 -12.80
N VAL A 325 -20.54 -3.43 -11.70
CA VAL A 325 -19.54 -4.38 -11.21
C VAL A 325 -19.97 -5.80 -11.54
N ASN A 326 -19.10 -6.53 -12.24
CA ASN A 326 -19.29 -7.95 -12.59
C ASN A 326 -18.57 -8.89 -11.60
N GLY A 327 -17.87 -8.33 -10.61
CA GLY A 327 -17.21 -9.06 -9.52
C GLY A 327 -18.08 -9.31 -8.28
N THR A 328 -17.43 -9.53 -7.14
CA THR A 328 -18.06 -9.82 -5.84
C THR A 328 -18.42 -8.58 -5.04
N THR A 329 -19.24 -8.75 -4.00
CA THR A 329 -19.60 -7.68 -3.05
C THR A 329 -18.35 -7.08 -2.40
N GLU A 330 -17.33 -7.88 -2.10
CA GLU A 330 -16.04 -7.40 -1.60
C GLU A 330 -15.33 -6.47 -2.59
N ASN A 331 -15.33 -6.79 -3.89
CA ASN A 331 -14.76 -5.91 -4.92
C ASN A 331 -15.51 -4.58 -4.97
N ALA A 332 -16.84 -4.62 -4.94
CA ALA A 332 -17.67 -3.41 -4.87
C ALA A 332 -17.41 -2.58 -3.60
N LEU A 333 -17.17 -3.21 -2.44
CA LEU A 333 -16.81 -2.53 -1.18
C LEU A 333 -15.43 -1.86 -1.25
N VAL A 334 -14.44 -2.51 -1.86
CA VAL A 334 -13.12 -1.92 -2.11
C VAL A 334 -13.22 -0.72 -3.06
N MET A 335 -13.98 -0.84 -4.16
CA MET A 335 -14.23 0.25 -5.10
C MET A 335 -14.98 1.42 -4.44
N CYS A 336 -16.02 1.14 -3.65
CA CYS A 336 -16.79 2.14 -2.93
C CYS A 336 -15.90 2.93 -1.95
N LEU A 337 -14.98 2.26 -1.23
CA LEU A 337 -14.00 2.92 -0.37
C LEU A 337 -12.92 3.67 -1.17
N ALA A 338 -12.58 3.24 -2.40
CA ALA A 338 -11.69 3.99 -3.28
C ALA A 338 -12.33 5.31 -3.75
N LEU A 339 -13.56 5.25 -4.28
CA LEU A 339 -14.37 6.42 -4.66
C LEU A 339 -14.52 7.41 -3.49
N TYR A 340 -14.74 6.87 -2.29
CA TYR A 340 -14.83 7.65 -1.07
C TYR A 340 -13.61 8.55 -0.83
N TYR A 341 -12.40 8.03 -1.06
CA TYR A 341 -11.16 8.79 -0.93
C TYR A 341 -10.84 9.67 -2.14
N ILE A 342 -11.24 9.27 -3.36
CA ILE A 342 -11.09 10.08 -4.59
C ILE A 342 -11.89 11.39 -4.46
N LYS A 343 -13.08 11.33 -3.85
CA LYS A 343 -13.95 12.50 -3.63
C LYS A 343 -13.68 13.23 -2.29
N ASN A 344 -12.67 12.79 -1.52
CA ASN A 344 -12.31 13.32 -0.19
C ASN A 344 -13.50 13.68 0.71
N LEU A 345 -14.45 12.75 0.79
CA LEU A 345 -15.64 12.99 1.59
C LEU A 345 -15.25 12.92 3.09
N ASN A 346 -15.79 13.82 3.90
CA ASN A 346 -15.71 13.70 5.35
C ASN A 346 -16.72 12.64 5.81
N TYR A 347 -16.25 11.55 6.44
CA TYR A 347 -17.04 10.35 6.77
C TYR A 347 -18.46 10.69 7.24
N PRO A 348 -19.49 10.57 6.37
CA PRO A 348 -20.85 10.94 6.73
C PRO A 348 -21.30 9.96 7.81
N GLN A 349 -21.92 10.47 8.87
CA GLN A 349 -22.13 9.69 10.11
C GLN A 349 -22.86 8.36 9.88
N ALA A 350 -23.71 8.27 8.85
CA ALA A 350 -24.39 7.03 8.46
C ALA A 350 -23.45 5.95 7.89
N LEU A 351 -22.53 6.29 6.98
CA LEU A 351 -21.64 5.32 6.30
C LEU A 351 -20.26 5.18 6.96
N ALA A 352 -19.93 6.06 7.91
CA ALA A 352 -18.61 6.14 8.53
C ALA A 352 -18.13 4.79 9.09
N GLN A 353 -18.98 4.07 9.83
CA GLN A 353 -18.56 2.88 10.58
C GLN A 353 -18.25 1.66 9.69
N PRO A 354 -19.09 1.29 8.71
CA PRO A 354 -18.75 0.28 7.70
C PRO A 354 -17.47 0.61 6.91
N LEU A 355 -17.31 1.85 6.45
CA LEU A 355 -16.10 2.27 5.71
C LEU A 355 -14.84 2.25 6.58
N ILE A 356 -14.95 2.60 7.87
CA ILE A 356 -13.86 2.48 8.85
C ILE A 356 -13.51 1.01 9.12
N PHE A 357 -14.51 0.13 9.21
CA PHE A 357 -14.28 -1.31 9.35
C PHE A 357 -13.45 -1.82 8.18
N LEU A 358 -13.87 -1.58 6.93
CA LEU A 358 -13.10 -1.89 5.72
C LEU A 358 -11.68 -1.31 5.78
N GLN A 359 -11.54 -0.01 6.05
CA GLN A 359 -10.24 0.66 6.16
C GLN A 359 -9.33 -0.01 7.20
N LYS A 360 -9.87 -0.52 8.32
CA LYS A 360 -9.05 -1.14 9.36
C LYS A 360 -8.47 -2.50 8.99
N PHE A 361 -9.04 -3.20 8.01
CA PHE A 361 -8.43 -4.41 7.45
C PHE A 361 -7.52 -4.09 6.25
N LEU A 362 -7.96 -3.22 5.33
CA LEU A 362 -7.18 -2.89 4.13
C LEU A 362 -5.98 -1.98 4.41
N ARG A 363 -6.07 -1.08 5.40
CA ARG A 363 -5.01 -0.15 5.82
C ARG A 363 -4.95 -0.03 7.36
N PRO A 364 -4.50 -1.07 8.09
CA PRO A 364 -4.58 -1.12 9.56
C PRO A 364 -3.90 0.05 10.31
N ARG A 365 -2.88 0.64 9.68
CA ARG A 365 -2.06 1.74 10.20
C ARG A 365 -2.71 3.12 10.08
N ASP A 366 -3.75 3.28 9.28
CA ASP A 366 -4.37 4.58 9.06
C ASP A 366 -5.12 5.03 10.31
N ASN A 367 -5.00 6.31 10.65
CA ASN A 367 -5.70 6.87 11.80
C ASN A 367 -7.17 7.08 11.47
N VAL A 368 -8.04 6.71 12.42
CA VAL A 368 -9.49 6.92 12.32
C VAL A 368 -9.87 8.08 13.24
N PRO A 369 -10.71 9.04 12.79
CA PRO A 369 -11.19 10.11 13.64
C PRO A 369 -11.91 9.57 14.89
N ARG A 370 -11.55 10.07 16.08
CA ARG A 370 -12.03 9.53 17.36
C ARG A 370 -13.56 9.53 17.48
N GLY A 371 -14.24 10.53 16.91
CA GLY A 371 -15.70 10.66 16.95
C GLY A 371 -16.48 9.63 16.12
N LEU A 372 -15.80 8.88 15.25
CA LEU A 372 -16.45 7.88 14.37
C LEU A 372 -16.26 6.44 14.87
N MET A 373 -15.34 6.23 15.81
CA MET A 373 -15.05 4.93 16.42
C MET A 373 -15.96 4.66 17.62
N ASN A 374 -17.21 4.30 17.34
CA ASN A 374 -18.22 3.98 18.36
C ASN A 374 -17.85 2.73 19.20
N GLY A 375 -18.58 2.49 20.29
CA GLY A 375 -18.31 1.37 21.19
C GLY A 375 -18.47 -0.01 20.52
N LYS A 376 -19.48 -0.18 19.66
CA LYS A 376 -19.75 -1.44 18.95
C LYS A 376 -18.60 -1.82 18.00
N LEU A 377 -18.24 -0.89 17.11
CA LEU A 377 -17.15 -1.06 16.13
C LEU A 377 -15.81 -1.28 16.82
N ARG A 378 -15.55 -0.54 17.91
CA ARG A 378 -14.34 -0.76 18.72
C ARG A 378 -14.31 -2.16 19.32
N SER A 379 -15.38 -2.59 19.97
CA SER A 379 -15.47 -3.92 20.56
C SER A 379 -15.29 -5.03 19.52
N LEU A 380 -15.94 -4.91 18.35
CA LEU A 380 -15.78 -5.87 17.26
C LEU A 380 -14.33 -5.92 16.73
N LEU A 381 -13.71 -4.76 16.49
CA LEU A 381 -12.32 -4.66 16.01
C LEU A 381 -11.29 -5.09 17.06
N GLU A 382 -11.61 -5.02 18.35
CA GLU A 382 -10.76 -5.53 19.44
C GLU A 382 -10.87 -7.06 19.54
N LYS A 383 -12.07 -7.63 19.41
CA LYS A 383 -12.29 -9.09 19.42
C LYS A 383 -11.68 -9.80 18.20
N ILE A 384 -11.77 -9.21 17.00
CA ILE A 384 -11.16 -9.79 15.77
C ILE A 384 -9.61 -9.70 15.77
N LYS A 385 -9.01 -8.97 16.72
CA LYS A 385 -7.55 -8.83 16.86
C LYS A 385 -6.92 -9.73 17.93
N GLN A 386 -7.73 -10.55 18.59
CA GLN A 386 -7.27 -11.60 19.50
C GLN A 386 -7.10 -12.91 18.71
#